data_AF-A0A8J3NXE7-F1
#
_entry.id   AF-A0A8J3NXE7-F1
#
_cell.length_a   1.000
_cell.length_b   1.000
_cell.length_c   1.000
_cell.angle_alpha   90.00
_cell.angle_beta   90.00
_cell.angle_gamma   90.00
#
_symmetry.space_group_name_H-M   'P 1'
#
loop_
_entity.id
_entity.type
_entity.pdbx_description
1 polymer ?
#
loop_
_entity_poly.entity_id
_entity_poly.type
_entity_poly.pdbx_seq_one_letter_code
_entity_poly.pdbx_strand_id
1 'polypeptide(L)'
;MRQLWQTLPLHIERPFHQWRYMTSHRTLIMRSHNRRDPVHGDARFEESIDVVFSGVYAMNTRTHYRELFIASLGDLTEVDGYPEIPEHLRHLFVHLTVSDGTNEGFVVCSNVLVDPVGEFGLRYPGRFRPQ
;
A
#
# COMPACT_ATOMS: atom_id res chain seq x y z
N MET A 1 -13.16 11.64 -6.79
CA MET A 1 -12.52 10.44 -6.20
C MET A 1 -12.63 10.56 -4.69
N ARG A 2 -13.18 9.56 -4.00
CA ARG A 2 -13.38 9.57 -2.55
C ARG A 2 -12.07 9.16 -1.86
N GLN A 3 -11.67 9.87 -0.81
CA GLN A 3 -10.48 9.55 -0.03
C GLN A 3 -10.75 8.32 0.85
N LEU A 4 -10.03 7.21 0.67
CA LEU A 4 -10.27 5.98 1.45
C LEU A 4 -9.72 6.03 2.87
N TRP A 5 -8.87 7.01 3.20
CA TRP A 5 -8.42 7.18 4.57
C TRP A 5 -9.57 7.49 5.55
N GLN A 6 -10.68 8.05 5.04
CA GLN A 6 -11.90 8.30 5.82
C GLN A 6 -12.70 7.02 6.12
N THR A 7 -12.39 5.92 5.44
CA THR A 7 -13.07 4.63 5.58
C THR A 7 -12.17 3.56 6.21
N LEU A 8 -11.08 3.98 6.85
CA LEU A 8 -10.21 3.09 7.62
C LEU A 8 -10.88 2.66 8.94
N PRO A 9 -10.57 1.47 9.48
CA PRO A 9 -9.55 0.53 8.99
C PRO A 9 -10.00 -0.27 7.76
N LEU A 10 -9.02 -0.70 6.97
CA LEU A 10 -9.19 -1.60 5.82
C LEU A 10 -8.49 -2.92 6.10
N HIS A 11 -9.16 -4.03 5.84
CA HIS A 11 -8.59 -5.37 5.90
C HIS A 11 -8.92 -6.15 4.64
N ILE A 12 -7.90 -6.72 4.00
CA ILE A 12 -8.03 -7.54 2.79
C ILE A 12 -7.32 -8.88 3.02
N GLU A 13 -8.11 -9.95 3.10
CA GLU A 13 -7.66 -11.33 3.36
C GLU A 13 -7.05 -12.02 2.12
N ARG A 14 -6.05 -11.38 1.51
CA ARG A 14 -5.30 -11.92 0.37
C ARG A 14 -3.82 -11.55 0.47
N PRO A 15 -2.89 -12.36 -0.06
CA PRO A 15 -1.48 -11.99 -0.06
C PRO A 15 -1.22 -10.74 -0.90
N PHE A 16 -0.40 -9.83 -0.37
CA PHE A 16 0.06 -8.64 -1.05
C PHE A 16 1.58 -8.62 -1.17
N HIS A 17 2.07 -8.02 -2.24
CA HIS A 17 3.48 -7.74 -2.45
C HIS A 17 3.67 -6.28 -2.77
N GLN A 18 4.79 -5.72 -2.35
CA GLN A 18 5.24 -4.44 -2.88
C GLN A 18 5.54 -4.61 -4.37
N TRP A 19 4.62 -4.13 -5.20
CA TRP A 19 4.72 -4.27 -6.65
C TRP A 19 5.62 -3.20 -7.25
N ARG A 20 5.42 -1.95 -6.81
CA ARG A 20 6.11 -0.82 -7.41
C ARG A 20 6.23 0.34 -6.45
N TYR A 21 7.39 0.98 -6.47
CA TYR A 21 7.59 2.31 -5.91
C TYR A 21 8.10 3.26 -7.00
N MET A 22 7.35 4.32 -7.26
CA MET A 22 7.72 5.36 -8.24
C MET A 22 8.15 6.62 -7.50
N THR A 23 9.45 6.89 -7.46
CA THR A 23 10.02 8.04 -6.75
C THR A 23 9.56 9.38 -7.34
N SER A 24 9.49 9.50 -8.67
CA SER A 24 9.06 10.73 -9.36
C SER A 24 7.61 11.12 -9.08
N HIS A 25 6.75 10.13 -8.78
CA HIS A 25 5.33 10.33 -8.50
C HIS A 25 5.00 10.11 -7.02
N ARG A 26 6.01 9.76 -6.21
CA ARG A 26 5.87 9.38 -4.81
C ARG A 26 4.72 8.40 -4.63
N THR A 27 4.69 7.34 -5.43
CA THR A 27 3.60 6.37 -5.45
C THR A 27 4.10 4.99 -5.05
N LEU A 28 3.46 4.40 -4.05
CA LEU A 28 3.67 3.01 -3.65
C LEU A 28 2.44 2.20 -4.06
N ILE A 29 2.67 1.06 -4.72
CA ILE A 29 1.62 0.12 -5.12
C ILE A 29 1.90 -1.22 -4.43
N MET A 30 0.96 -1.64 -3.59
CA MET A 30 0.87 -3.01 -3.09
C MET A 30 -0.11 -3.78 -3.95
N ARG A 31 0.29 -4.93 -4.48
CA ARG A 31 -0.55 -5.74 -5.38
C ARG A 31 -0.82 -7.11 -4.79
N SER A 32 -2.08 -7.50 -4.83
CA SER A 32 -2.49 -8.90 -4.73
C SER A 32 -2.74 -9.41 -6.15
N HIS A 33 -2.04 -10.47 -6.53
CA HIS A 33 -2.20 -11.09 -7.84
C HIS A 33 -3.32 -12.13 -7.83
N ASN A 34 -3.87 -12.40 -9.01
CA ASN A 34 -4.64 -13.60 -9.25
C ASN A 34 -3.76 -14.85 -9.09
N ARG A 35 -3.70 -15.41 -7.89
CA ARG A 35 -2.94 -16.63 -7.65
C ARG A 35 -3.68 -17.80 -8.29
N ARG A 36 -3.11 -18.38 -9.35
CA ARG A 36 -3.47 -19.75 -9.76
C ARG A 36 -3.01 -20.70 -8.66
N ASP A 37 -3.95 -21.43 -8.06
CA ASP A 37 -3.58 -22.56 -7.22
C ASP A 37 -3.08 -23.67 -8.15
N PRO A 38 -1.83 -24.17 -8.00
CA PRO A 38 -1.34 -25.28 -8.82
C PRO A 38 -2.10 -26.59 -8.54
N VAL A 39 -2.75 -26.71 -7.39
CA VAL A 39 -3.40 -27.94 -6.91
C VAL A 39 -4.86 -28.03 -7.38
N HIS A 40 -5.54 -26.89 -7.48
CA HIS A 40 -6.89 -26.78 -8.01
C HIS A 40 -6.80 -25.76 -9.14
N GLY A 41 -6.99 -26.18 -10.39
CA GLY A 41 -6.81 -25.34 -11.59
C GLY A 41 -7.64 -24.04 -11.66
N ASP A 42 -8.35 -23.70 -10.60
CA ASP A 42 -9.04 -22.44 -10.40
C ASP A 42 -8.11 -21.41 -9.75
N ALA A 43 -8.10 -20.21 -10.31
CA ALA A 43 -7.47 -19.09 -9.64
C ALA A 43 -8.19 -18.85 -8.31
N ARG A 44 -7.46 -18.89 -7.18
CA ARG A 44 -8.03 -18.60 -5.86
C ARG A 44 -8.65 -17.19 -5.83
N PHE A 45 -8.18 -16.31 -6.72
CA PHE A 45 -8.68 -14.96 -6.92
C PHE A 45 -8.84 -14.70 -8.41
N GLU A 46 -10.03 -14.25 -8.83
CA GLU A 46 -10.34 -13.96 -10.24
C GLU A 46 -9.58 -12.72 -10.77
N GLU A 47 -9.42 -11.70 -9.92
CA GLU A 47 -8.85 -10.40 -10.29
C GLU A 47 -7.65 -10.02 -9.40
N SER A 48 -6.76 -9.19 -9.95
CA SER A 48 -5.70 -8.54 -9.17
C SER A 48 -6.26 -7.30 -8.47
N ILE A 49 -5.79 -7.01 -7.27
CA ILE A 49 -6.18 -5.82 -6.51
C ILE A 49 -4.94 -4.99 -6.24
N ASP A 50 -5.00 -3.69 -6.53
CA ASP A 50 -3.95 -2.74 -6.17
C ASP A 50 -4.40 -1.89 -4.97
N VAL A 51 -3.55 -1.78 -3.96
CA VAL A 51 -3.62 -0.71 -2.97
C VAL A 51 -2.55 0.31 -3.29
N VAL A 52 -2.98 1.54 -3.56
CA VAL A 52 -2.14 2.61 -4.08
C VAL A 52 -2.05 3.74 -3.06
N PHE A 53 -0.83 4.00 -2.60
CA PHE A 53 -0.51 5.14 -1.76
C PHE A 53 0.13 6.22 -2.64
N SER A 54 -0.43 7.43 -2.62
CA SER A 54 0.00 8.55 -3.46
C SER A 54 0.55 9.69 -2.63
N GLY A 55 1.57 10.39 -3.15
CA GLY A 55 2.26 11.43 -2.40
C GLY A 55 2.96 10.87 -1.17
N VAL A 56 3.56 9.69 -1.29
CA VAL A 56 4.34 9.03 -0.24
C VAL A 56 5.51 9.94 0.16
N TYR A 57 5.51 10.36 1.43
CA TYR A 57 6.57 11.14 2.03
C TYR A 57 7.64 10.24 2.65
N ALA A 58 7.20 9.21 3.36
CA ALA A 58 8.07 8.17 3.91
C ALA A 58 7.32 6.86 4.04
N MET A 59 8.07 5.76 4.10
CA MET A 59 7.52 4.44 4.29
C MET A 59 8.56 3.53 4.94
N ASN A 60 8.08 2.60 5.75
CA ASN A 60 8.80 1.39 6.12
C ASN A 60 7.83 0.23 5.93
N THR A 61 7.94 -0.45 4.80
CA THR A 61 7.03 -1.54 4.43
C THR A 61 7.83 -2.77 4.06
N ARG A 62 7.22 -3.95 4.24
CA ARG A 62 7.79 -5.19 3.72
C ARG A 62 7.48 -5.36 2.24
N THR A 63 8.30 -6.18 1.61
CA THR A 63 8.08 -6.61 0.22
C THR A 63 6.91 -7.58 0.09
N HIS A 64 6.49 -8.22 1.18
CA HIS A 64 5.41 -9.19 1.21
C HIS A 64 4.61 -9.14 2.52
N TYR A 65 3.30 -9.34 2.38
CA TYR A 65 2.32 -9.45 3.46
C TYR A 65 1.38 -10.62 3.15
N ARG A 66 1.10 -11.50 4.12
CA ARG A 66 0.18 -12.65 3.92
C ARG A 66 -1.27 -12.22 3.72
N GLU A 67 -1.63 -11.08 4.30
CA GLU A 67 -2.89 -10.35 4.23
C GLU A 67 -2.58 -8.88 4.50
N LEU A 68 -3.48 -7.97 4.16
CA LEU A 68 -3.20 -6.54 4.30
C LEU A 68 -4.20 -5.87 5.23
N PHE A 69 -3.70 -5.39 6.36
CA PHE A 69 -4.38 -4.48 7.29
C PHE A 69 -3.81 -3.08 7.14
N ILE A 70 -4.69 -2.10 6.98
CA ILE A 70 -4.35 -0.68 6.93
C ILE A 70 -5.22 0.06 7.93
N ALA A 71 -4.60 0.82 8.80
CA ALA A 71 -5.29 1.64 9.78
C ALA A 71 -4.59 2.98 9.92
N SER A 72 -5.29 3.97 10.49
CA SER A 72 -4.63 5.21 10.91
C SER A 72 -3.60 4.90 11.97
N LEU A 73 -2.35 5.29 11.72
CA LEU A 73 -1.28 5.28 12.69
C LEU A 73 -1.54 6.46 13.64
N GLY A 74 -1.73 6.16 14.93
CA GLY A 74 -2.09 7.13 15.97
C GLY A 74 -0.96 8.11 16.29
N ASP A 75 -0.43 8.07 17.52
CA ASP A 75 0.73 8.88 17.88
C ASP A 75 2.01 8.28 17.26
N LEU A 76 2.84 9.16 16.69
CA LEU A 76 3.94 8.85 15.77
C LEU A 76 5.30 8.91 16.45
N THR A 77 5.29 9.38 17.69
CA THR A 77 6.47 9.57 18.53
C THR A 77 7.13 8.24 18.93
N GLU A 78 6.45 7.12 18.75
CA GLU A 78 6.91 5.79 19.16
C GLU A 78 7.40 4.90 18.00
N VAL A 79 7.30 5.35 16.74
CA VAL A 79 7.73 4.54 15.58
C VAL A 79 9.18 4.85 15.21
N ASP A 80 10.07 3.89 15.42
CA ASP A 80 11.48 4.01 15.05
C ASP A 80 11.66 4.33 13.55
N GLY A 81 12.46 5.36 13.26
CA GLY A 81 12.74 5.80 11.89
C GLY A 81 11.63 6.65 11.25
N TYR A 82 10.65 7.10 12.03
CA TYR A 82 9.63 8.02 11.56
C TYR A 82 10.23 9.39 11.21
N PRO A 83 9.96 9.96 10.01
CA PRO A 83 10.54 11.24 9.64
C PRO A 83 9.88 12.38 10.39
N GLU A 84 10.65 13.41 10.73
CA GLU A 84 10.06 14.66 11.20
C GLU A 84 9.33 15.35 10.05
N ILE A 85 8.00 15.47 10.15
CA ILE A 85 7.18 16.24 9.22
C ILE A 85 7.02 17.65 9.78
N PRO A 86 7.46 18.69 9.05
CA PRO A 86 7.25 20.08 9.45
C PRO A 86 5.78 20.33 9.77
N GLU A 87 5.51 21.02 10.87
CA GLU A 87 4.15 21.22 11.40
C GLU A 87 3.18 21.76 10.33
N HIS A 88 3.63 22.73 9.55
CA HIS A 88 2.85 23.35 8.46
C HIS A 88 2.47 22.36 7.34
N LEU A 89 3.10 21.19 7.22
CA LEU A 89 2.78 20.16 6.23
C LEU A 89 2.00 18.99 6.79
N ARG A 90 1.88 18.84 8.12
CA ARG A 90 1.25 17.65 8.74
C ARG A 90 -0.18 17.42 8.25
N HIS A 91 -0.94 18.49 8.05
CA HIS A 91 -2.33 18.41 7.56
C HIS A 91 -2.48 17.86 6.14
N LEU A 92 -1.38 17.78 5.36
CA LEU A 92 -1.39 17.27 3.99
C LEU A 92 -1.19 15.74 3.93
N PHE A 93 -0.80 15.12 5.04
CA PHE A 93 -0.44 13.71 5.08
C PHE A 93 -1.34 12.93 6.04
N VAL A 94 -1.69 11.72 5.63
CA VAL A 94 -2.22 10.68 6.49
C VAL A 94 -1.13 9.67 6.81
N HIS A 95 -1.17 9.20 8.05
CA HIS A 95 -0.19 8.34 8.65
C HIS A 95 -0.86 6.99 8.82
N LEU A 96 -0.31 5.97 8.18
CA LEU A 96 -0.97 4.68 8.06
C LEU A 96 -0.07 3.58 8.59
N THR A 97 -0.62 2.71 9.41
CA THR A 97 -0.02 1.40 9.71
C THR A 97 -0.34 0.46 8.56
N VAL A 98 0.65 -0.34 8.15
CA VAL A 98 0.48 -1.43 7.18
C VAL A 98 0.97 -2.72 7.82
N SER A 99 0.07 -3.68 8.02
CA SER A 99 0.33 -4.90 8.79
C SER A 99 -0.27 -6.14 8.14
N ASP A 100 0.24 -7.33 8.51
CA ASP A 100 -0.40 -8.63 8.25
C ASP A 100 -0.79 -9.38 9.54
N GLY A 101 -0.83 -8.66 10.67
CA GLY A 101 -1.09 -9.19 12.01
C GLY A 101 0.12 -9.88 12.66
N THR A 102 1.23 -10.05 11.95
CA THR A 102 2.51 -10.52 12.52
C THR A 102 3.60 -9.47 12.34
N ASN A 103 3.56 -8.74 11.24
CA ASN A 103 4.55 -7.79 10.84
C ASN A 103 3.91 -6.43 10.66
N GLU A 104 4.53 -5.40 11.21
CA GLU A 104 4.04 -4.02 11.12
C GLU A 104 5.02 -3.13 10.36
N GLY A 105 4.46 -2.16 9.66
CA GLY A 105 5.16 -1.13 8.93
C GLY A 105 4.31 0.14 8.86
N PHE A 106 4.81 1.16 8.20
CA PHE A 106 4.11 2.43 8.05
C PHE A 106 4.21 3.00 6.64
N VAL A 107 3.20 3.80 6.27
CA VAL A 107 3.23 4.68 5.10
C VAL A 107 2.70 6.05 5.49
N VAL A 108 3.48 7.08 5.19
CA VAL A 108 3.07 8.48 5.28
C VAL A 108 2.77 8.94 3.86
N CYS A 109 1.52 9.28 3.57
CA CYS A 109 1.11 9.63 2.21
C CYS A 109 -0.01 10.66 2.21
N SER A 110 -0.21 11.34 1.08
CA SER A 110 -1.33 12.28 0.94
C SER A 110 -2.68 11.59 0.74
N ASN A 111 -2.68 10.36 0.21
CA ASN A 111 -3.89 9.61 -0.05
C ASN A 111 -3.60 8.11 -0.21
N VAL A 112 -4.60 7.29 0.10
CA VAL A 112 -4.64 5.85 -0.16
C VAL A 112 -5.90 5.52 -0.96
N LEU A 113 -5.80 4.60 -1.91
CA LEU A 113 -6.93 4.06 -2.66
C LEU A 113 -6.80 2.55 -2.90
N VAL A 114 -7.92 1.88 -3.14
CA VAL A 114 -8.00 0.50 -3.59
C VAL A 114 -8.53 0.51 -5.01
N ASP A 115 -7.75 -0.03 -5.94
CA ASP A 115 -8.17 -0.31 -7.31
C ASP A 115 -8.50 -1.81 -7.41
N PRO A 116 -9.80 -2.18 -7.46
CA PRO A 116 -10.23 -3.57 -7.41
C PRO A 116 -9.84 -4.36 -8.67
N VAL A 117 -9.46 -3.68 -9.76
CA VAL A 117 -9.10 -4.32 -11.04
C VAL A 117 -7.58 -4.52 -11.16
N GLY A 118 -6.79 -3.84 -10.33
CA GLY A 118 -5.33 -3.96 -10.33
C GLY A 118 -4.68 -3.42 -11.62
N GLU A 119 -5.30 -2.43 -12.25
CA GLU A 119 -4.81 -1.82 -13.49
C GLU A 119 -3.95 -0.58 -13.24
N PHE A 120 -3.97 -0.01 -12.03
CA PHE A 120 -3.24 1.21 -11.73
C PHE A 120 -1.75 1.10 -12.05
N GLY A 121 -1.12 -0.02 -11.67
CA GLY A 121 0.29 -0.30 -12.01
C GLY A 121 0.57 -0.49 -13.51
N LEU A 122 -0.45 -0.79 -14.31
CA LEU A 122 -0.37 -1.01 -15.76
C LEU A 122 -0.58 0.29 -16.56
N ARG A 123 -1.43 1.20 -16.06
CA ARG A 123 -1.75 2.48 -16.72
C ARG A 123 -0.60 3.49 -16.70
N TYR A 124 0.39 3.31 -15.83
CA TYR A 124 1.60 4.13 -15.77
C TYR A 124 2.86 3.31 -16.09
N PRO A 125 3.14 2.93 -17.34
CA PRO A 125 4.35 2.20 -17.70
C PRO A 125 5.57 3.14 -17.71
N GLY A 126 5.96 3.69 -16.55
CA GLY A 126 7.30 4.23 -16.39
C GLY A 126 8.30 3.08 -16.62
N ARG A 127 9.08 3.19 -17.71
CA ARG A 127 10.11 2.23 -18.16
C ARG A 127 10.77 1.49 -17.00
N PHE A 128 10.42 0.23 -16.80
CA PHE A 128 11.19 -0.67 -15.94
C PHE A 128 11.86 -1.71 -16.83
N ARG A 129 13.19 -1.75 -16.79
CA ARG A 129 13.93 -2.97 -17.10
C ARG A 129 14.06 -3.73 -15.77
N PRO A 130 13.65 -5.00 -15.70
CA PRO A 130 14.01 -5.82 -14.55
C PRO A 130 15.54 -5.86 -14.42
N GLN A 131 16.05 -5.65 -13.20
CA GLN A 131 17.42 -6.04 -12.85
C GLN A 131 17.39 -7.50 -12.42
#